data_AF-A0A2P6RL78-F1
#
_entry.id   AF-A0A2P6RL78-F1
#
_cell.length_a   1.000
_cell.length_b   1.000
_cell.length_c   1.000
_cell.angle_alpha   90.00
_cell.angle_beta   90.00
_cell.angle_gamma   90.00
#
_symmetry.space_group_name_H-M   'P 1'
#
loop_
_entity.id
_entity.type
_entity.pdbx_description
1 polymer ?
#
loop_
_entity_poly.entity_id
_entity_poly.type
_entity_poly.pdbx_seq_one_letter_code
_entity_poly.pdbx_strand_id
1 'polypeptide(L)'
;MESTAESVDQVVEEIMRIHRSLPPRPGIDEVEAAKALIQNVEKEDQARLEAIAKQTKSNNVSEELFMVLQEMQKNMVYFNSREQKQEALKLLDLENLHELFDDYIQRASTCVSSSSSSAPSSYTKSIPKARPKPLDSAAAYVYRSDREVGKAKAMVSRDDSYVVNKAKKSFYADGIGPGPAVSATPQIADSSLKSGLALASSGAGAGAGVLGLGQEGEKLSLIKLASLIEVLAKKGTKEVNLRNKLNDQIEWLPDSIGKLSSLLTLDLSENRLLVLPSTIGGLSTLTKLDLHSNRLTELPDTFGDLLSLVHLDLRANNLASLPATFGRLVRLEELDLSSNRLSLLPDSIGSLASLKSFNVETNEIDEIPHSIGHCTNLRELHADYNRLKALPEAVGKIETLEILSVRYNNIKQLPTTVSSLLSLRELDVSFNELESVPENLCFATSLVKMNVGNNFADLRSLPRSIGNLEMLEELDISNNQIRFLPDSFRMLTRLRVLRVEENPLEVPPRHIADKGAQAVVQYMAELVEKREVKVQPTKQKKSWAQICFFSRSNKRKRDGADYVKA
;
A
#
# COMPACT_ATOMS: atom_id res chain seq x y z
N MET A 1 0.36 -55.90 -27.29
CA MET A 1 0.45 -55.22 -28.60
C MET A 1 -0.02 -53.81 -28.32
N GLU A 2 0.77 -52.75 -28.41
CA GLU A 2 1.90 -52.47 -29.31
C GLU A 2 3.12 -51.98 -28.52
N SER A 3 4.24 -52.70 -28.66
CA SER A 3 5.55 -52.13 -28.39
C SER A 3 5.89 -51.25 -29.58
N THR A 4 5.66 -49.94 -29.48
CA THR A 4 6.35 -49.00 -30.35
C THR A 4 7.81 -49.04 -29.91
N ALA A 5 8.64 -49.76 -30.66
CA ALA A 5 10.07 -49.65 -30.52
C ALA A 5 10.42 -48.18 -30.82
N GLU A 6 10.61 -47.40 -29.76
CA GLU A 6 11.10 -46.03 -29.88
C GLU A 6 12.42 -46.14 -30.65
N SER A 7 12.50 -45.44 -31.79
CA SER A 7 13.75 -45.40 -32.54
C SER A 7 14.85 -44.84 -31.64
N VAL A 8 16.10 -45.26 -31.81
CA VAL A 8 17.24 -44.78 -31.00
C VAL A 8 17.27 -43.24 -30.97
N ASP A 9 16.94 -42.60 -32.08
CA ASP A 9 16.87 -41.13 -32.19
C ASP A 9 15.77 -40.51 -31.32
N GLN A 10 14.60 -41.13 -31.22
CA GLN A 10 13.51 -40.68 -30.33
C GLN A 10 13.89 -40.75 -28.86
N VAL A 11 14.58 -41.84 -28.46
CA VAL A 11 15.05 -42.01 -27.08
C VAL A 11 16.13 -40.97 -26.74
N VAL A 12 17.04 -40.69 -27.68
CA VAL A 12 18.08 -39.66 -27.51
C VAL A 12 17.47 -38.26 -27.43
N GLU A 13 16.45 -37.94 -28.24
CA GLU A 13 15.72 -36.68 -28.15
C GLU A 13 15.01 -36.50 -26.80
N GLU A 14 14.43 -37.58 -26.25
CA GLU A 14 13.79 -37.56 -24.94
C GLU A 14 14.80 -37.28 -23.82
N ILE A 15 15.95 -37.98 -23.83
CA ILE A 15 17.04 -37.78 -22.87
C ILE A 15 17.53 -36.33 -22.92
N MET A 16 17.73 -35.79 -24.12
CA MET A 16 18.16 -34.41 -24.31
C MET A 16 17.11 -33.40 -23.85
N ARG A 17 15.81 -33.71 -24.02
CA ARG A 17 14.72 -32.85 -23.55
C ARG A 17 14.65 -32.82 -22.02
N ILE A 18 14.79 -33.97 -21.38
CA ILE A 18 14.79 -34.11 -19.91
C ILE A 18 15.99 -33.35 -19.32
N HIS A 19 17.18 -33.48 -19.90
CA HIS A 19 18.36 -32.70 -19.49
C HIS A 19 18.17 -31.19 -19.65
N ARG A 20 17.59 -30.72 -20.78
CA ARG A 20 17.29 -29.29 -21.01
C ARG A 20 16.21 -28.72 -20.09
N SER A 21 15.42 -29.57 -19.43
CA SER A 21 14.40 -29.13 -18.48
C SER A 21 14.94 -28.83 -17.08
N LEU A 22 16.21 -29.18 -16.79
CA LEU A 22 16.84 -28.89 -15.53
C LEU A 22 17.12 -27.38 -15.37
N PRO A 23 17.07 -26.84 -14.14
CA PRO A 23 17.59 -25.51 -13.82
C PRO A 23 19.06 -25.37 -14.23
N PRO A 24 19.55 -24.14 -14.49
CA PRO A 24 20.95 -23.91 -14.87
C PRO A 24 21.88 -24.51 -13.82
N ARG A 25 22.95 -25.16 -14.28
CA ARG A 25 23.94 -25.77 -13.39
C ARG A 25 24.63 -24.68 -12.56
N PRO A 26 24.74 -24.84 -11.24
CA PRO A 26 25.47 -23.91 -10.40
C PRO A 26 26.93 -23.76 -10.84
N GLY A 27 27.52 -22.58 -10.61
CA GLY A 27 28.95 -22.37 -10.86
C GLY A 27 29.81 -23.16 -9.86
N ILE A 28 31.03 -23.54 -10.27
CA ILE A 28 31.99 -24.23 -9.39
C ILE A 28 32.28 -23.40 -8.13
N ASP A 29 32.44 -22.08 -8.30
CA ASP A 29 32.66 -21.14 -7.20
C ASP A 29 31.46 -21.07 -6.24
N GLU A 30 30.24 -21.24 -6.75
CA GLU A 30 29.00 -21.23 -5.95
C GLU A 30 28.86 -22.51 -5.11
N VAL A 31 29.22 -23.65 -5.71
CA VAL A 31 29.24 -24.95 -5.02
C VAL A 31 30.30 -24.96 -3.91
N GLU A 32 31.48 -24.41 -4.17
CA GLU A 32 32.55 -24.32 -3.18
C GLU A 32 32.16 -23.35 -2.04
N ALA A 33 31.56 -22.20 -2.38
CA ALA A 33 31.02 -21.27 -1.39
C ALA A 33 29.91 -21.89 -0.54
N ALA A 34 28.99 -22.66 -1.13
CA ALA A 34 27.93 -23.36 -0.42
C ALA A 34 28.49 -24.39 0.58
N LYS A 35 29.51 -25.17 0.18
CA LYS A 35 30.22 -26.12 1.06
C LYS A 35 30.92 -25.39 2.20
N ALA A 36 31.62 -24.29 1.92
CA ALA A 36 32.31 -23.50 2.93
C ALA A 36 31.34 -22.85 3.93
N LEU A 37 30.19 -22.36 3.46
CA LEU A 37 29.14 -21.79 4.30
C LEU A 37 28.59 -22.85 5.26
N ILE A 38 28.23 -24.04 4.77
CA ILE A 38 27.72 -25.11 5.62
C ILE A 38 28.74 -25.46 6.71
N GLN A 39 30.02 -25.63 6.36
CA GLN A 39 31.07 -25.91 7.33
C GLN A 39 31.26 -24.80 8.37
N ASN A 40 31.13 -23.54 7.98
CA ASN A 40 31.26 -22.41 8.89
C ASN A 40 30.07 -22.36 9.87
N VAL A 41 28.85 -22.54 9.37
CA VAL A 41 27.64 -22.59 10.21
C VAL A 41 27.72 -23.77 11.18
N GLU A 42 28.16 -24.96 10.73
CA GLU A 42 28.36 -26.12 11.61
C GLU A 42 29.38 -25.86 12.73
N LYS A 43 30.49 -25.18 12.42
CA LYS A 43 31.48 -24.79 13.44
C LYS A 43 30.91 -23.79 14.44
N GLU A 44 30.12 -22.83 13.97
CA GLU A 44 29.47 -21.84 14.84
C GLU A 44 28.39 -22.48 15.72
N ASP A 45 27.56 -23.35 15.15
CA ASP A 45 26.56 -24.12 15.89
C ASP A 45 27.21 -24.95 16.99
N GLN A 46 28.30 -25.64 16.66
CA GLN A 46 29.05 -26.44 17.63
C GLN A 46 29.57 -25.58 18.79
N ALA A 47 30.13 -24.41 18.50
CA ALA A 47 30.58 -23.48 19.54
C ALA A 47 29.42 -22.97 20.43
N ARG A 48 28.26 -22.69 19.83
CA ARG A 48 27.05 -22.25 20.57
C ARG A 48 26.46 -23.36 21.43
N LEU A 49 26.39 -24.59 20.91
CA LEU A 49 25.92 -25.76 21.66
C LEU A 49 26.84 -26.07 22.84
N GLU A 50 28.17 -25.94 22.67
CA GLU A 50 29.14 -26.06 23.75
C GLU A 50 29.01 -24.94 24.80
N ALA A 51 28.71 -23.72 24.38
CA ALA A 51 28.46 -22.61 25.30
C ALA A 51 27.19 -22.85 26.14
N ILE A 52 26.12 -23.38 25.53
CA ILE A 52 24.88 -23.76 26.25
C ILE A 52 25.17 -24.89 27.25
N ALA A 53 25.97 -25.88 26.86
CA ALA A 53 26.36 -27.00 27.72
C ALA A 53 27.21 -26.57 28.93
N LYS A 54 27.96 -25.46 28.82
CA LYS A 54 28.80 -24.91 29.90
C LYS A 54 28.04 -23.98 30.87
N GLN A 55 26.77 -23.68 30.62
CA GLN A 55 25.98 -22.84 31.53
C GLN A 55 25.77 -23.53 32.88
N THR A 56 25.90 -22.76 33.96
CA THR A 56 25.66 -23.23 35.33
C THR A 56 24.38 -22.65 35.89
N LYS A 57 23.64 -23.45 36.69
CA LYS A 57 22.40 -23.00 37.31
C LYS A 57 22.69 -22.01 38.45
N SER A 58 21.83 -21.00 38.61
CA SER A 58 21.85 -20.12 39.78
C SER A 58 21.10 -20.76 40.95
N ASN A 59 21.45 -20.39 42.19
CA ASN A 59 20.92 -21.02 43.42
C ASN A 59 19.39 -20.91 43.59
N ASN A 60 18.71 -20.06 42.83
CA ASN A 60 17.27 -19.79 42.94
C ASN A 60 16.41 -20.46 41.85
N VAL A 61 17.00 -21.24 40.94
CA VAL A 61 16.29 -21.84 39.80
C VAL A 61 16.17 -23.36 39.99
N SER A 62 14.96 -23.88 39.82
CA SER A 62 14.69 -25.33 39.83
C SER A 62 15.44 -26.02 38.69
N GLU A 63 15.93 -27.25 38.95
CA GLU A 63 16.72 -28.02 38.00
C GLU A 63 15.95 -28.37 36.73
N GLU A 64 14.66 -28.68 36.85
CA GLU A 64 13.77 -28.94 35.71
C GLU A 64 13.61 -27.71 34.81
N LEU A 65 13.44 -26.52 35.42
CA LEU A 65 13.28 -25.28 34.66
C LEU A 65 14.56 -24.90 33.90
N PHE A 66 15.72 -25.17 34.50
CA PHE A 66 17.01 -24.96 33.85
C PHE A 66 17.25 -25.93 32.68
N MET A 67 16.87 -27.20 32.83
CA MET A 67 16.95 -28.19 31.74
C MET A 67 16.04 -27.81 30.57
N VAL A 68 14.81 -27.38 30.84
CA VAL A 68 13.88 -26.88 29.80
C VAL A 68 14.48 -25.68 29.07
N LEU A 69 15.09 -24.73 29.78
CA LEU A 69 15.75 -23.58 29.17
C LEU A 69 16.90 -24.02 28.23
N GLN A 70 17.77 -24.93 28.68
CA GLN A 70 18.87 -25.45 27.86
C GLN A 70 18.35 -26.19 26.61
N GLU A 71 17.27 -26.96 26.73
CA GLU A 71 16.66 -27.68 25.61
C GLU A 71 16.02 -26.72 24.60
N MET A 72 15.30 -25.70 25.07
CA MET A 72 14.75 -24.64 24.22
C MET A 72 15.85 -23.87 23.48
N GLN A 73 16.95 -23.53 24.17
CA GLN A 73 18.10 -22.86 23.55
C GLN A 73 18.77 -23.74 22.49
N LYS A 74 18.96 -25.04 22.74
CA LYS A 74 19.50 -25.98 21.75
C LYS A 74 18.60 -26.09 20.52
N ASN A 75 17.29 -26.22 20.72
CA ASN A 75 16.32 -26.29 19.62
C ASN A 75 16.32 -25.01 18.77
N MET A 76 16.48 -23.84 19.39
CA MET A 76 16.61 -22.57 18.68
C MET A 76 17.88 -22.51 17.81
N VAL A 77 19.00 -23.05 18.30
CA VAL A 77 20.24 -23.15 17.51
C VAL A 77 20.04 -24.06 16.30
N TYR A 78 19.43 -25.25 16.49
CA TYR A 78 19.13 -26.15 15.37
C TYR A 78 18.18 -25.56 14.33
N PHE A 79 17.15 -24.82 14.79
CA PHE A 79 16.22 -24.14 13.90
C PHE A 79 16.94 -23.10 13.03
N ASN A 80 17.73 -22.22 13.65
CA ASN A 80 18.49 -21.18 12.93
C ASN A 80 19.54 -21.78 11.99
N SER A 81 20.22 -22.86 12.41
CA SER A 81 21.17 -23.60 11.58
C SER A 81 20.53 -24.11 10.29
N ARG A 82 19.32 -24.68 10.40
CA ARG A 82 18.57 -25.21 9.26
C ARG A 82 18.16 -24.11 8.29
N GLU A 83 17.71 -22.96 8.80
CA GLU A 83 17.37 -21.79 7.98
C GLU A 83 18.60 -21.26 7.23
N GLN A 84 19.73 -21.08 7.91
CA GLN A 84 20.98 -20.56 7.31
C GLN A 84 21.57 -21.49 6.24
N LYS A 85 21.41 -22.81 6.39
CA LYS A 85 21.94 -23.80 5.43
C LYS A 85 20.99 -24.11 4.28
N GLN A 86 19.72 -23.67 4.35
CA GLN A 86 18.67 -24.15 3.44
C GLN A 86 18.98 -23.89 1.96
N GLU A 87 19.47 -22.70 1.63
CA GLU A 87 19.81 -22.32 0.25
C GLU A 87 21.06 -23.04 -0.24
N ALA A 88 22.10 -23.12 0.60
CA ALA A 88 23.33 -23.85 0.30
C ALA A 88 23.06 -25.35 0.05
N LEU A 89 22.19 -25.97 0.84
CA LEU A 89 21.78 -27.37 0.65
C LEU A 89 21.03 -27.58 -0.67
N LYS A 90 20.09 -26.69 -1.02
CA LYS A 90 19.38 -26.76 -2.31
C LYS A 90 20.34 -26.68 -3.50
N LEU A 91 21.37 -25.84 -3.40
CA LEU A 91 22.39 -25.68 -4.44
C LEU A 91 23.24 -26.94 -4.59
N LEU A 92 23.62 -27.57 -3.47
CA LEU A 92 24.34 -28.85 -3.49
C LEU A 92 23.47 -30.00 -4.01
N ASP A 93 22.18 -30.04 -3.68
CA ASP A 93 21.25 -31.03 -4.22
C ASP A 93 21.10 -30.88 -5.74
N LEU A 94 21.09 -29.65 -6.25
CA LEU A 94 21.05 -29.37 -7.68
C LEU A 94 22.35 -29.81 -8.39
N GLU A 95 23.52 -29.59 -7.79
CA GLU A 95 24.79 -30.08 -8.34
C GLU A 95 24.86 -31.61 -8.34
N ASN A 96 24.42 -32.27 -7.27
CA ASN A 96 24.33 -33.73 -7.21
C ASN A 96 23.38 -34.29 -8.30
N LEU A 97 22.29 -33.57 -8.59
CA LEU A 97 21.37 -33.93 -9.65
C LEU A 97 22.02 -33.81 -11.04
N HIS A 98 22.80 -32.76 -11.27
CA HIS A 98 23.58 -32.60 -12.51
C HIS A 98 24.66 -33.68 -12.66
N GLU A 99 25.39 -34.02 -11.60
CA GLU A 99 26.36 -35.14 -11.61
C GLU A 99 25.69 -36.48 -11.98
N LEU A 100 24.49 -36.73 -11.45
CA LEU A 100 23.73 -37.94 -11.77
C LEU A 100 23.29 -37.97 -13.25
N PHE A 101 22.86 -36.82 -13.78
CA PHE A 101 22.45 -36.72 -15.18
C PHE A 101 23.64 -36.83 -16.12
N ASP A 102 24.82 -36.32 -15.74
CA ASP A 102 26.07 -36.50 -16.49
C ASP A 102 26.42 -38.00 -16.62
N ASP A 103 26.28 -38.80 -15.55
CA ASP A 103 26.47 -40.26 -15.60
C ASP A 103 25.46 -40.93 -16.55
N TYR A 104 24.19 -40.53 -16.50
CA TYR A 104 23.16 -41.06 -17.40
C TYR A 104 23.43 -40.71 -18.86
N ILE A 105 23.89 -39.50 -19.15
CA ILE A 105 24.26 -39.07 -20.50
C ILE A 105 25.48 -39.85 -21.00
N GLN A 106 26.49 -40.04 -20.14
CA GLN A 106 27.68 -40.83 -20.48
C GLN A 106 27.31 -42.29 -20.81
N ARG A 107 26.41 -42.88 -20.01
CA ARG A 107 25.87 -44.23 -20.27
C ARG A 107 25.05 -44.29 -21.55
N ALA A 108 24.21 -43.29 -21.83
CA ALA A 108 23.46 -43.24 -23.09
C ALA A 108 24.39 -43.12 -24.31
N SER A 109 25.45 -42.31 -24.20
CA SER A 109 26.46 -42.11 -25.27
C SER A 109 27.22 -43.39 -25.62
N THR A 110 27.57 -44.20 -24.63
CA THR A 110 28.23 -45.51 -24.86
C THR A 110 27.31 -46.51 -25.57
N CYS A 111 26.00 -46.45 -25.32
CA CYS A 111 25.01 -47.28 -26.02
C CYS A 111 24.87 -46.88 -27.50
N VAL A 112 24.82 -45.59 -27.82
CA VAL A 112 24.69 -45.09 -29.20
C VAL A 112 25.96 -45.31 -30.02
N SER A 113 27.13 -45.20 -29.39
CA SER A 113 28.44 -45.42 -30.04
C SER A 113 28.67 -46.89 -30.43
N SER A 114 28.01 -47.84 -29.76
CA SER A 114 28.14 -49.28 -30.01
C SER A 114 27.35 -49.79 -31.23
N SER A 115 26.40 -49.00 -31.74
CA SER A 115 25.64 -49.32 -32.97
C SER A 115 26.34 -48.91 -34.27
N SER A 116 27.47 -48.21 -34.20
CA SER A 116 28.20 -47.72 -35.37
C SER A 116 29.73 -47.94 -35.25
N SER A 117 30.20 -49.17 -35.42
CA SER A 117 31.44 -49.50 -36.19
C SER A 117 31.84 -50.98 -36.05
N SER A 118 32.21 -51.57 -37.19
CA SER A 118 33.00 -52.78 -37.34
C SER A 118 34.41 -52.59 -36.73
N ALA A 119 34.82 -53.50 -35.84
CA ALA A 119 36.15 -53.56 -35.21
C ALA A 119 37.19 -54.32 -36.11
N PRO A 120 38.46 -54.60 -35.71
CA PRO A 120 39.26 -54.17 -34.52
C PRO A 120 40.79 -53.90 -34.78
N SER A 121 41.54 -53.36 -33.79
CA SER A 121 42.93 -53.76 -33.39
C SER A 121 43.46 -52.82 -32.27
N SER A 122 43.64 -53.24 -31.01
CA SER A 122 44.70 -54.04 -30.37
C SER A 122 45.77 -53.22 -29.60
N TYR A 123 45.94 -53.60 -28.32
CA TYR A 123 47.12 -53.50 -27.41
C TYR A 123 47.06 -52.58 -26.18
N THR A 124 46.65 -53.21 -25.04
CA THR A 124 47.30 -53.31 -23.70
C THR A 124 47.87 -52.05 -23.02
N LYS A 125 47.87 -51.81 -21.70
CA LYS A 125 47.50 -52.43 -20.39
C LYS A 125 47.69 -51.26 -19.40
N SER A 126 46.87 -51.02 -18.37
CA SER A 126 47.07 -51.57 -17.01
C SER A 126 46.02 -51.03 -16.01
N ILE A 127 45.67 -51.88 -15.04
CA ILE A 127 44.91 -51.64 -13.78
C ILE A 127 46.01 -51.52 -12.66
N PRO A 128 45.82 -51.11 -11.36
CA PRO A 128 44.58 -51.17 -10.56
C PRO A 128 44.34 -50.19 -9.37
N LYS A 129 43.17 -50.40 -8.72
CA LYS A 129 42.76 -50.15 -7.31
C LYS A 129 41.80 -48.96 -7.10
N ALA A 130 40.79 -49.01 -6.23
CA ALA A 130 40.15 -50.06 -5.45
C ALA A 130 38.80 -49.52 -4.92
N ARG A 131 37.87 -50.44 -4.69
CA ARG A 131 36.61 -50.25 -3.97
C ARG A 131 36.86 -50.17 -2.46
N PRO A 132 35.98 -49.52 -1.67
CA PRO A 132 35.54 -50.13 -0.42
C PRO A 132 34.01 -50.30 -0.39
N LYS A 133 33.60 -51.36 0.33
CA LYS A 133 32.23 -51.77 0.65
C LYS A 133 31.77 -51.12 1.98
N PRO A 134 30.47 -51.19 2.33
CA PRO A 134 29.80 -50.27 3.24
C PRO A 134 29.87 -50.71 4.71
N LEU A 135 29.64 -49.77 5.63
CA LEU A 135 29.18 -50.05 6.98
C LEU A 135 28.01 -49.11 7.34
N ASP A 136 26.99 -49.74 7.94
CA ASP A 136 25.71 -49.22 8.37
C ASP A 136 25.79 -48.08 9.40
N SER A 137 24.89 -47.10 9.27
CA SER A 137 24.11 -46.54 10.39
C SER A 137 23.11 -45.47 9.91
N ALA A 138 21.85 -45.66 10.30
CA ALA A 138 20.78 -44.67 10.46
C ALA A 138 19.93 -44.23 9.24
N ALA A 139 18.92 -45.08 8.98
CA ALA A 139 17.49 -44.74 8.91
C ALA A 139 17.03 -43.63 7.93
N ALA A 140 16.66 -44.07 6.73
CA ALA A 140 15.67 -43.40 5.89
C ALA A 140 14.30 -43.38 6.60
N TYR A 141 13.82 -42.19 6.97
CA TYR A 141 12.40 -41.96 7.20
C TYR A 141 11.72 -41.76 5.83
N VAL A 142 11.32 -42.89 5.24
CA VAL A 142 10.36 -42.92 4.14
C VAL A 142 8.97 -42.64 4.74
N TYR A 143 8.30 -41.61 4.24
CA TYR A 143 6.87 -41.42 4.42
C TYR A 143 6.15 -42.52 3.62
N ARG A 144 5.85 -43.64 4.27
CA ARG A 144 4.94 -44.66 3.74
C ARG A 144 3.64 -44.60 4.53
N SER A 145 2.59 -44.19 3.83
CA SER A 145 1.21 -44.33 4.27
C SER A 145 0.87 -45.82 4.25
N ASP A 146 0.78 -46.44 5.42
CA ASP A 146 0.07 -47.70 5.61
C ASP A 146 -1.31 -47.41 6.20
N ARG A 147 -2.32 -47.89 5.47
CA ARG A 147 -3.72 -47.94 5.88
C ARG A 147 -4.00 -49.40 6.24
N GLU A 148 -4.15 -49.72 7.52
CA GLU A 148 -4.67 -51.02 7.95
C GLU A 148 -6.21 -51.02 8.03
N VAL A 149 -6.76 -52.18 7.70
CA VAL A 149 -8.19 -52.50 7.55
C VAL A 149 -8.77 -52.99 8.88
N GLY A 150 -9.95 -52.52 9.28
CA GLY A 150 -10.64 -53.08 10.45
C GLY A 150 -11.99 -52.49 10.90
N LYS A 151 -13.00 -52.45 10.01
CA LYS A 151 -14.47 -52.50 10.27
C LYS A 151 -15.13 -51.53 11.29
N ALA A 152 -15.97 -50.60 10.80
CA ALA A 152 -17.45 -50.69 10.85
C ALA A 152 -18.20 -49.44 10.29
N LYS A 153 -19.21 -49.73 9.45
CA LYS A 153 -20.43 -48.96 9.03
C LYS A 153 -20.34 -47.73 8.09
N ALA A 154 -20.71 -48.02 6.83
CA ALA A 154 -21.63 -47.34 5.88
C ALA A 154 -21.98 -45.84 6.10
N MET A 155 -22.00 -44.94 5.11
CA MET A 155 -22.68 -45.02 3.80
C MET A 155 -22.06 -44.06 2.76
N VAL A 156 -21.89 -44.59 1.54
CA VAL A 156 -22.10 -44.04 0.17
C VAL A 156 -21.93 -42.53 -0.11
N SER A 157 -20.97 -42.22 -1.00
CA SER A 157 -21.09 -41.20 -2.05
C SER A 157 -20.13 -41.51 -3.22
N ARG A 158 -20.70 -41.99 -4.33
CA ARG A 158 -20.16 -42.01 -5.71
C ARG A 158 -19.99 -40.57 -6.23
N ASP A 159 -19.23 -40.19 -7.27
CA ASP A 159 -18.44 -40.85 -8.31
C ASP A 159 -17.40 -39.81 -8.81
N ASP A 160 -16.28 -40.29 -9.35
CA ASP A 160 -15.27 -39.54 -10.12
C ASP A 160 -15.78 -39.19 -11.53
N SER A 161 -15.33 -38.06 -12.10
CA SER A 161 -14.72 -38.04 -13.45
C SER A 161 -14.27 -36.64 -13.89
N TYR A 162 -13.02 -36.57 -14.31
CA TYR A 162 -12.36 -35.44 -14.95
C TYR A 162 -11.92 -35.89 -16.34
N VAL A 163 -12.48 -35.34 -17.43
CA VAL A 163 -11.83 -35.27 -18.75
C VAL A 163 -12.27 -34.00 -19.50
N VAL A 164 -11.28 -33.12 -19.68
CA VAL A 164 -10.93 -32.27 -20.84
C VAL A 164 -11.92 -32.16 -22.00
N ASN A 165 -12.22 -30.93 -22.43
CA ASN A 165 -12.35 -30.62 -23.87
C ASN A 165 -11.96 -29.17 -24.23
N LYS A 166 -11.12 -29.06 -25.28
CA LYS A 166 -10.67 -27.85 -25.99
C LYS A 166 -11.78 -27.29 -26.90
N ALA A 167 -11.83 -25.96 -27.08
CA ALA A 167 -12.11 -25.29 -28.37
C ALA A 167 -11.76 -23.79 -28.25
N LYS A 168 -10.72 -23.28 -28.92
CA LYS A 168 -10.71 -22.64 -30.26
C LYS A 168 -11.53 -21.34 -30.37
N LYS A 169 -10.80 -20.24 -30.60
CA LYS A 169 -11.27 -18.95 -31.12
C LYS A 169 -11.44 -19.01 -32.65
N SER A 170 -12.52 -18.41 -33.17
CA SER A 170 -12.72 -17.98 -34.57
C SER A 170 -13.69 -16.79 -34.54
N PHE A 171 -13.26 -15.58 -34.92
CA PHE A 171 -13.43 -14.96 -36.25
C PHE A 171 -14.89 -14.67 -36.66
N TYR A 172 -15.22 -13.37 -36.76
CA TYR A 172 -16.09 -12.79 -37.79
C TYR A 172 -15.41 -11.51 -38.31
N ALA A 173 -15.53 -11.29 -39.62
CA ALA A 173 -14.92 -10.24 -40.43
C ALA A 173 -16.00 -9.33 -41.07
N ASP A 174 -15.51 -8.26 -41.72
CA ASP A 174 -16.14 -7.29 -42.66
C ASP A 174 -16.94 -6.11 -42.06
N GLY A 175 -16.78 -4.83 -42.44
CA GLY A 175 -15.97 -4.06 -43.42
C GLY A 175 -16.17 -2.55 -43.09
N ILE A 176 -15.39 -1.52 -43.47
CA ILE A 176 -14.94 -0.99 -44.77
C ILE A 176 -13.83 0.08 -44.50
N GLY A 177 -12.80 0.18 -45.34
CA GLY A 177 -11.66 1.13 -45.28
C GLY A 177 -11.95 2.56 -45.82
N PRO A 178 -10.96 3.42 -46.16
CA PRO A 178 -9.60 3.12 -46.67
C PRO A 178 -8.40 3.91 -46.04
N GLY A 179 -7.17 3.39 -46.27
CA GLY A 179 -5.85 3.96 -45.89
C GLY A 179 -5.35 5.12 -46.79
N PRO A 180 -4.02 5.42 -46.89
CA PRO A 180 -2.90 4.47 -47.09
C PRO A 180 -1.63 4.71 -46.19
N ALA A 181 -0.93 3.66 -45.72
CA ALA A 181 0.33 3.05 -46.22
C ALA A 181 1.63 3.80 -45.76
N VAL A 182 2.78 3.20 -45.36
CA VAL A 182 3.62 2.18 -46.01
C VAL A 182 4.72 1.61 -45.04
N SER A 183 4.97 0.29 -45.14
CA SER A 183 6.21 -0.55 -44.95
C SER A 183 7.09 -0.64 -43.66
N ALA A 184 7.03 -1.82 -43.00
CA ALA A 184 8.06 -2.90 -42.92
C ALA A 184 9.48 -2.63 -43.52
N THR A 185 10.65 -3.10 -43.05
CA THR A 185 11.11 -4.34 -42.36
C THR A 185 12.65 -4.24 -42.08
N PRO A 186 13.39 -5.25 -41.52
CA PRO A 186 14.47 -5.07 -40.54
C PRO A 186 15.90 -5.31 -41.09
N GLN A 187 16.93 -5.10 -40.26
CA GLN A 187 18.27 -5.69 -40.49
C GLN A 187 18.95 -6.17 -39.19
N ILE A 188 19.50 -7.36 -39.30
CA ILE A 188 20.35 -8.10 -38.35
C ILE A 188 21.80 -7.67 -38.55
N ALA A 189 22.59 -7.52 -37.49
CA ALA A 189 24.03 -7.83 -37.52
C ALA A 189 24.58 -8.02 -36.09
N ASP A 190 25.54 -8.94 -36.02
CA ASP A 190 26.07 -9.66 -34.86
C ASP A 190 27.29 -8.95 -34.21
N SER A 191 27.67 -9.53 -33.08
CA SER A 191 28.71 -9.28 -32.08
C SER A 191 30.15 -8.90 -32.50
N SER A 192 30.78 -7.99 -31.73
CA SER A 192 31.92 -8.28 -30.83
C SER A 192 32.80 -7.05 -30.49
N LEU A 193 33.18 -6.97 -29.21
CA LEU A 193 34.38 -6.34 -28.61
C LEU A 193 34.71 -4.86 -28.90
N LYS A 194 34.64 -4.03 -27.84
CA LYS A 194 35.81 -3.30 -27.31
C LYS A 194 35.56 -2.67 -25.94
N SER A 195 36.40 -3.07 -25.00
CA SER A 195 36.77 -2.35 -23.78
C SER A 195 37.43 -1.00 -24.10
N GLY A 196 37.18 0.03 -23.29
CA GLY A 196 38.01 1.24 -23.35
C GLY A 196 37.43 2.42 -22.57
N LEU A 197 37.94 2.62 -21.35
CA LEU A 197 37.98 3.92 -20.69
C LEU A 197 38.65 4.94 -21.62
N ALA A 198 37.96 6.02 -21.99
CA ALA A 198 38.59 7.27 -22.41
C ALA A 198 37.64 8.45 -22.19
N LEU A 199 38.14 9.42 -21.43
CA LEU A 199 37.62 10.76 -21.25
C LEU A 199 37.60 11.54 -22.58
N ALA A 200 36.54 12.29 -22.82
CA ALA A 200 36.62 13.52 -23.60
C ALA A 200 35.64 14.55 -23.03
N SER A 201 36.23 15.61 -22.49
CA SER A 201 35.60 16.85 -22.05
C SER A 201 35.27 17.75 -23.24
N SER A 202 34.05 18.32 -23.28
CA SER A 202 33.84 19.71 -23.69
C SER A 202 32.39 20.18 -23.44
N GLY A 203 32.21 21.07 -22.45
CA GLY A 203 31.48 22.33 -22.65
C GLY A 203 29.97 22.42 -22.35
N ALA A 204 29.68 22.85 -21.11
CA ALA A 204 28.66 23.84 -20.70
C ALA A 204 27.20 23.42 -20.38
N GLY A 205 26.83 23.56 -19.09
CA GLY A 205 25.46 23.86 -18.62
C GLY A 205 24.95 23.00 -17.44
N ALA A 206 25.02 23.53 -16.20
CA ALA A 206 24.54 22.93 -14.94
C ALA A 206 22.98 22.82 -14.85
N GLY A 207 22.34 21.95 -14.06
CA GLY A 207 22.82 21.07 -12.98
C GLY A 207 21.72 20.12 -12.43
N ALA A 208 22.14 19.29 -11.46
CA ALA A 208 21.45 18.16 -10.79
C ALA A 208 21.36 16.86 -11.61
N GLY A 209 22.48 16.12 -11.59
CA GLY A 209 22.64 14.83 -12.26
C GLY A 209 21.88 13.72 -11.56
N VAL A 210 20.77 13.31 -12.16
CA VAL A 210 20.15 11.99 -11.96
C VAL A 210 21.17 10.95 -12.41
N LEU A 211 21.75 10.19 -11.47
CA LEU A 211 22.47 8.97 -11.80
C LEU A 211 21.46 7.89 -12.16
N GLY A 212 21.01 7.92 -13.42
CA GLY A 212 20.29 6.80 -14.05
C GLY A 212 21.23 5.61 -14.14
N LEU A 213 21.23 4.77 -13.09
CA LEU A 213 22.02 3.55 -13.04
C LEU A 213 21.23 2.39 -13.67
N GLY A 214 21.87 1.75 -14.66
CA GLY A 214 21.47 0.46 -15.22
C GLY A 214 20.92 0.56 -16.64
N GLN A 215 21.52 -0.22 -17.56
CA GLN A 215 20.91 -0.64 -18.81
C GLN A 215 19.44 -1.03 -18.55
N GLU A 216 18.52 -0.54 -19.38
CA GLU A 216 17.11 -0.88 -19.32
C GLU A 216 16.92 -2.41 -19.38
N GLY A 217 16.76 -3.05 -18.23
CA GLY A 217 16.42 -4.48 -18.13
C GLY A 217 17.01 -5.25 -16.95
N GLU A 218 18.21 -4.92 -16.46
CA GLU A 218 18.83 -5.70 -15.38
C GLU A 218 18.43 -5.17 -13.99
N LYS A 219 17.57 -5.93 -13.30
CA LYS A 219 17.26 -5.70 -11.88
C LYS A 219 18.47 -6.02 -10.99
N LEU A 220 18.70 -5.21 -9.97
CA LEU A 220 19.80 -5.34 -9.02
C LEU A 220 19.58 -6.57 -8.12
N SER A 221 20.57 -7.48 -8.09
CA SER A 221 20.68 -8.52 -7.05
C SER A 221 21.08 -7.92 -5.70
N LEU A 222 20.85 -8.64 -4.59
CA LEU A 222 21.18 -8.18 -3.24
C LEU A 222 22.66 -7.81 -3.06
N ILE A 223 23.57 -8.60 -3.64
CA ILE A 223 25.03 -8.36 -3.57
C ILE A 223 25.39 -7.07 -4.32
N LYS A 224 24.89 -6.90 -5.55
CA LYS A 224 25.05 -5.66 -6.33
C LYS A 224 24.49 -4.46 -5.55
N LEU A 225 23.31 -4.57 -4.94
CA LEU A 225 22.71 -3.51 -4.11
C LEU A 225 23.58 -3.15 -2.91
N ALA A 226 24.06 -4.13 -2.14
CA ALA A 226 24.92 -3.87 -0.99
C ALA A 226 26.23 -3.19 -1.38
N SER A 227 26.86 -3.61 -2.49
CA SER A 227 28.07 -2.98 -3.03
C SER A 227 27.81 -1.54 -3.50
N LEU A 228 26.64 -1.29 -4.12
CA LEU A 228 26.25 0.02 -4.58
C LEU A 228 26.06 0.98 -3.39
N ILE A 229 25.36 0.53 -2.35
CA ILE A 229 25.16 1.30 -1.11
C ILE A 229 26.51 1.70 -0.48
N GLU A 230 27.47 0.77 -0.42
CA GLU A 230 28.80 1.06 0.12
C GLU A 230 29.55 2.12 -0.71
N VAL A 231 29.42 2.08 -2.04
CA VAL A 231 30.00 3.10 -2.93
C VAL A 231 29.31 4.46 -2.77
N LEU A 232 27.98 4.47 -2.66
CA LEU A 232 27.18 5.69 -2.49
C LEU A 232 27.46 6.36 -1.14
N ALA A 233 27.62 5.56 -0.08
CA ALA A 233 28.00 6.02 1.25
C ALA A 233 29.35 6.74 1.22
N LYS A 234 30.36 6.15 0.57
CA LYS A 234 31.71 6.76 0.42
C LYS A 234 31.70 8.04 -0.40
N LYS A 235 30.80 8.14 -1.39
CA LYS A 235 30.66 9.33 -2.24
C LYS A 235 29.84 10.44 -1.59
N GLY A 236 29.16 10.19 -0.46
CA GLY A 236 28.26 11.16 0.16
C GLY A 236 27.09 11.54 -0.75
N THR A 237 26.52 10.56 -1.46
CA THR A 237 25.42 10.81 -2.41
C THR A 237 24.19 11.31 -1.68
N LYS A 238 23.56 12.36 -2.22
CA LYS A 238 22.39 13.01 -1.62
C LYS A 238 21.06 12.47 -2.14
N GLU A 239 21.04 11.87 -3.33
CA GLU A 239 19.82 11.38 -3.95
C GLU A 239 20.06 9.99 -4.52
N VAL A 240 19.19 9.05 -4.14
CA VAL A 240 19.26 7.67 -4.59
C VAL A 240 17.89 7.27 -5.11
N ASN A 241 17.85 6.85 -6.39
CA ASN A 241 16.66 6.31 -7.02
C ASN A 241 16.86 4.83 -7.35
N LEU A 242 16.07 3.99 -6.70
CA LEU A 242 16.01 2.54 -6.85
C LEU A 242 14.59 2.08 -7.23
N ARG A 243 13.79 2.96 -7.85
CA ARG A 243 12.43 2.67 -8.30
C ARG A 243 12.39 1.49 -9.27
N ASN A 244 11.67 0.42 -8.91
CA ASN A 244 11.59 -0.82 -9.70
C ASN A 244 12.97 -1.34 -10.17
N LYS A 245 14.03 -1.03 -9.42
CA LYS A 245 15.40 -1.45 -9.73
C LYS A 245 15.78 -2.73 -9.01
N LEU A 246 15.06 -3.15 -7.98
CA LEU A 246 15.39 -4.36 -7.23
C LEU A 246 14.88 -5.61 -7.94
N ASN A 247 15.61 -6.72 -7.82
CA ASN A 247 15.16 -8.00 -8.31
C ASN A 247 13.87 -8.43 -7.60
N ASP A 248 13.02 -9.13 -8.33
CA ASP A 248 11.71 -9.62 -7.92
C ASP A 248 11.74 -10.56 -6.70
N GLN A 249 12.91 -11.12 -6.39
CA GLN A 249 13.18 -11.98 -5.23
C GLN A 249 13.68 -11.19 -4.01
N ILE A 250 13.96 -9.88 -4.13
CA ILE A 250 14.42 -9.05 -3.01
C ILE A 250 13.22 -8.53 -2.26
N GLU A 251 12.98 -9.13 -1.10
CA GLU A 251 11.88 -8.77 -0.21
C GLU A 251 12.35 -7.92 0.98
N TRP A 252 13.67 -7.74 1.17
CA TRP A 252 14.24 -6.92 2.24
C TRP A 252 15.44 -6.11 1.76
N LEU A 253 15.75 -5.02 2.47
CA LEU A 253 16.95 -4.22 2.24
C LEU A 253 18.09 -4.64 3.18
N PRO A 254 19.36 -4.55 2.75
CA PRO A 254 20.50 -4.83 3.61
C PRO A 254 20.70 -3.71 4.65
N ASP A 255 21.18 -4.10 5.84
CA ASP A 255 21.45 -3.17 6.96
C ASP A 255 22.41 -2.03 6.61
N SER A 256 23.26 -2.23 5.59
CA SER A 256 24.16 -1.21 5.06
C SER A 256 23.45 0.06 4.59
N ILE A 257 22.13 0.04 4.33
CA ILE A 257 21.37 1.23 3.93
C ILE A 257 21.53 2.38 4.96
N GLY A 258 21.61 2.06 6.25
CA GLY A 258 21.80 3.05 7.31
C GLY A 258 23.14 3.79 7.27
N LYS A 259 24.11 3.36 6.44
CA LYS A 259 25.37 4.08 6.22
C LYS A 259 25.21 5.33 5.36
N LEU A 260 24.08 5.51 4.67
CA LEU A 260 23.82 6.64 3.78
C LEU A 260 23.40 7.90 4.58
N SER A 261 24.17 8.28 5.60
CA SER A 261 23.82 9.36 6.55
C SER A 261 23.79 10.77 5.95
N SER A 262 24.23 10.95 4.70
CA SER A 262 24.20 12.22 3.95
C SER A 262 23.05 12.31 2.94
N LEU A 263 22.19 11.29 2.90
CA LEU A 263 21.10 11.19 1.93
C LEU A 263 19.98 12.17 2.25
N LEU A 264 19.47 12.85 1.23
CA LEU A 264 18.33 13.76 1.30
C LEU A 264 17.08 13.12 0.68
N THR A 265 17.25 12.43 -0.46
CA THR A 265 16.14 11.80 -1.18
C THR A 265 16.42 10.32 -1.41
N LEU A 266 15.46 9.47 -1.04
CA LEU A 266 15.48 8.04 -1.28
C LEU A 266 14.17 7.60 -1.94
N ASP A 267 14.27 7.09 -3.16
CA ASP A 267 13.16 6.48 -3.88
C ASP A 267 13.38 4.96 -3.98
N LEU A 268 12.52 4.22 -3.31
CA LEU A 268 12.45 2.76 -3.27
C LEU A 268 11.08 2.26 -3.77
N SER A 269 10.35 3.09 -4.51
CA SER A 269 9.01 2.79 -5.01
C SER A 269 8.98 1.65 -6.01
N GLU A 270 7.83 1.02 -6.19
CA GLU A 270 7.58 -0.05 -7.17
C GLU A 270 8.53 -1.25 -7.04
N ASN A 271 8.93 -1.60 -5.82
CA ASN A 271 9.67 -2.82 -5.52
C ASN A 271 8.74 -3.83 -4.80
N ARG A 272 9.30 -4.93 -4.28
CA ARG A 272 8.52 -5.99 -3.58
C ARG A 272 8.94 -6.14 -2.13
N LEU A 273 9.35 -5.03 -1.50
CA LEU A 273 9.84 -5.05 -0.12
C LEU A 273 8.70 -5.40 0.85
N LEU A 274 8.94 -6.39 1.71
CA LEU A 274 8.07 -6.79 2.82
C LEU A 274 8.41 -6.06 4.12
N VAL A 275 9.71 -5.82 4.36
CA VAL A 275 10.20 -5.23 5.62
C VAL A 275 11.36 -4.26 5.34
N LEU A 276 11.42 -3.18 6.13
CA LEU A 276 12.57 -2.27 6.17
C LEU A 276 13.50 -2.64 7.34
N PRO A 277 14.83 -2.63 7.14
CA PRO A 277 15.78 -2.86 8.23
C PRO A 277 15.70 -1.74 9.26
N SER A 278 15.95 -2.06 10.52
CA SER A 278 15.95 -1.06 11.61
C SER A 278 17.01 0.04 11.40
N THR A 279 18.05 -0.23 10.61
CA THR A 279 19.08 0.76 10.25
C THR A 279 18.57 1.89 9.36
N ILE A 280 17.35 1.81 8.82
CA ILE A 280 16.73 2.91 8.06
C ILE A 280 16.64 4.20 8.90
N GLY A 281 16.47 4.09 10.22
CA GLY A 281 16.48 5.22 11.15
C GLY A 281 17.83 5.97 11.21
N GLY A 282 18.91 5.39 10.68
CA GLY A 282 20.22 6.04 10.58
C GLY A 282 20.30 7.16 9.53
N LEU A 283 19.28 7.30 8.65
CA LEU A 283 19.22 8.31 7.60
C LEU A 283 18.75 9.68 8.14
N SER A 284 19.50 10.25 9.08
CA SER A 284 19.09 11.45 9.85
C SER A 284 18.90 12.73 9.02
N THR A 285 19.50 12.82 7.83
CA THR A 285 19.34 13.97 6.91
C THR A 285 18.23 13.80 5.88
N LEU A 286 17.57 12.64 5.85
CA LEU A 286 16.59 12.32 4.80
C LEU A 286 15.38 13.26 4.90
N THR A 287 15.03 13.90 3.79
CA THR A 287 13.90 14.83 3.68
C THR A 287 12.76 14.28 2.85
N LYS A 288 13.05 13.40 1.88
CA LYS A 288 12.06 12.75 1.04
C LYS A 288 12.29 11.24 0.97
N LEU A 289 11.28 10.47 1.34
CA LEU A 289 11.27 9.02 1.26
C LEU A 289 10.05 8.56 0.49
N ASP A 290 10.29 7.89 -0.63
CA ASP A 290 9.24 7.26 -1.43
C ASP A 290 9.37 5.73 -1.34
N LEU A 291 8.34 5.10 -0.81
CA LEU A 291 8.21 3.66 -0.60
C LEU A 291 6.93 3.12 -1.23
N HIS A 292 6.30 3.87 -2.14
CA HIS A 292 5.01 3.46 -2.67
C HIS A 292 5.06 2.17 -3.49
N SER A 293 3.93 1.47 -3.57
CA SER A 293 3.78 0.25 -4.37
C SER A 293 4.81 -0.83 -4.00
N ASN A 294 4.99 -1.05 -2.69
CA ASN A 294 5.73 -2.17 -2.12
C ASN A 294 4.75 -3.14 -1.44
N ARG A 295 5.25 -4.04 -0.59
CA ARG A 295 4.44 -5.00 0.17
C ARG A 295 4.70 -4.89 1.67
N LEU A 296 5.04 -3.68 2.14
CA LEU A 296 5.46 -3.46 3.52
C LEU A 296 4.32 -3.81 4.47
N THR A 297 4.57 -4.70 5.42
CA THR A 297 3.57 -5.11 6.43
C THR A 297 3.66 -4.27 7.69
N GLU A 298 4.85 -3.80 8.03
CA GLU A 298 5.14 -2.99 9.21
C GLU A 298 6.31 -2.03 8.95
N LEU A 299 6.40 -1.00 9.78
CA LEU A 299 7.55 -0.09 9.84
C LEU A 299 8.31 -0.33 11.15
N PRO A 300 9.65 -0.36 11.15
CA PRO A 300 10.43 -0.55 12.36
C PRO A 300 10.27 0.65 13.33
N ASP A 301 10.42 0.43 14.63
CA ASP A 301 10.32 1.52 15.63
C ASP A 301 11.33 2.66 15.39
N THR A 302 12.48 2.33 14.82
CA THR A 302 13.52 3.30 14.41
C THR A 302 13.11 4.19 13.24
N PHE A 303 11.98 3.91 12.58
CA PHE A 303 11.45 4.77 11.52
C PHE A 303 11.14 6.19 12.04
N GLY A 304 10.77 6.31 13.32
CA GLY A 304 10.59 7.59 14.00
C GLY A 304 11.89 8.39 14.23
N ASP A 305 13.07 7.84 13.93
CA ASP A 305 14.36 8.55 14.02
C ASP A 305 14.68 9.40 12.78
N LEU A 306 13.82 9.36 11.74
CA LEU A 306 13.94 10.18 10.52
C LEU A 306 13.50 11.64 10.77
N LEU A 307 14.14 12.32 11.71
CA LEU A 307 13.71 13.63 12.24
C LEU A 307 13.68 14.77 11.21
N SER A 308 14.38 14.61 10.08
CA SER A 308 14.44 15.60 8.99
C SER A 308 13.41 15.37 7.89
N LEU A 309 12.59 14.31 8.00
CA LEU A 309 11.67 13.91 6.94
C LEU A 309 10.56 14.95 6.76
N VAL A 310 10.32 15.33 5.51
CA VAL A 310 9.33 16.34 5.10
C VAL A 310 8.26 15.70 4.23
N HIS A 311 8.64 14.77 3.34
CA HIS A 311 7.72 14.09 2.43
C HIS A 311 7.87 12.58 2.59
N LEU A 312 6.76 11.90 2.85
CA LEU A 312 6.70 10.45 3.00
C LEU A 312 5.55 9.88 2.18
N ASP A 313 5.89 9.08 1.18
CA ASP A 313 4.92 8.30 0.41
C ASP A 313 5.06 6.81 0.77
N LEU A 314 4.00 6.25 1.36
CA LEU A 314 3.84 4.86 1.75
C LEU A 314 2.62 4.22 1.08
N ARG A 315 2.05 4.85 0.05
CA ARG A 315 0.82 4.36 -0.59
C ARG A 315 1.00 2.97 -1.21
N ALA A 316 -0.11 2.25 -1.35
CA ALA A 316 -0.14 0.92 -1.99
C ALA A 316 0.87 -0.06 -1.34
N ASN A 317 0.76 -0.22 -0.02
CA ASN A 317 1.50 -1.20 0.79
C ASN A 317 0.51 -2.10 1.56
N ASN A 318 1.01 -2.88 2.52
CA ASN A 318 0.21 -3.80 3.34
C ASN A 318 0.26 -3.44 4.83
N LEU A 319 0.48 -2.16 5.17
CA LEU A 319 0.65 -1.71 6.55
C LEU A 319 -0.64 -1.91 7.33
N ALA A 320 -0.56 -2.62 8.46
CA ALA A 320 -1.68 -2.83 9.38
C ALA A 320 -1.75 -1.76 10.49
N SER A 321 -0.61 -1.20 10.88
CA SER A 321 -0.49 -0.16 11.91
C SER A 321 0.76 0.69 11.69
N LEU A 322 0.80 1.86 12.33
CA LEU A 322 2.00 2.70 12.42
C LEU A 322 2.66 2.55 13.81
N PRO A 323 3.99 2.62 13.91
CA PRO A 323 4.69 2.52 15.20
C PRO A 323 4.39 3.73 16.09
N ALA A 324 4.44 3.56 17.41
CA ALA A 324 4.17 4.66 18.35
C ALA A 324 5.16 5.83 18.18
N THR A 325 6.38 5.54 17.76
CA THR A 325 7.46 6.50 17.49
C THR A 325 7.20 7.39 16.26
N PHE A 326 6.18 7.11 15.45
CA PHE A 326 5.87 7.85 14.23
C PHE A 326 5.59 9.34 14.49
N GLY A 327 5.04 9.69 15.66
CA GLY A 327 4.82 11.09 16.06
C GLY A 327 6.09 11.92 16.26
N ARG A 328 7.28 11.31 16.24
CA ARG A 328 8.57 12.03 16.33
C ARG A 328 8.95 12.75 15.03
N LEU A 329 8.26 12.48 13.92
CA LEU A 329 8.48 13.08 12.60
C LEU A 329 7.91 14.51 12.53
N VAL A 330 8.28 15.38 13.46
CA VAL A 330 7.67 16.71 13.67
C VAL A 330 7.82 17.67 12.48
N ARG A 331 8.72 17.38 11.53
CA ARG A 331 8.95 18.16 10.30
C ARG A 331 8.16 17.67 9.09
N LEU A 332 7.42 16.58 9.24
CA LEU A 332 6.67 16.00 8.14
C LEU A 332 5.56 16.95 7.69
N GLU A 333 5.55 17.28 6.40
CA GLU A 333 4.57 18.17 5.77
C GLU A 333 3.59 17.41 4.89
N GLU A 334 4.05 16.35 4.21
CA GLU A 334 3.23 15.53 3.32
C GLU A 334 3.35 14.05 3.72
N LEU A 335 2.20 13.42 3.98
CA LEU A 335 2.10 12.02 4.35
C LEU A 335 1.00 11.34 3.53
N ASP A 336 1.41 10.38 2.70
CA ASP A 336 0.50 9.51 1.97
C ASP A 336 0.59 8.07 2.51
N LEU A 337 -0.51 7.59 3.09
CA LEU A 337 -0.72 6.24 3.59
C LEU A 337 -1.85 5.54 2.83
N SER A 338 -2.26 6.06 1.67
CA SER A 338 -3.41 5.54 0.92
C SER A 338 -3.19 4.10 0.45
N SER A 339 -4.28 3.36 0.23
CA SER A 339 -4.22 1.97 -0.24
C SER A 339 -3.34 1.06 0.64
N ASN A 340 -3.58 1.09 1.96
CA ASN A 340 -2.97 0.20 2.94
C ASN A 340 -4.05 -0.65 3.63
N ARG A 341 -3.73 -1.26 4.78
CA ARG A 341 -4.67 -2.07 5.59
C ARG A 341 -4.76 -1.53 7.01
N LEU A 342 -4.61 -0.22 7.19
CA LEU A 342 -4.62 0.41 8.50
C LEU A 342 -6.00 0.29 9.11
N SER A 343 -6.12 -0.32 10.28
CA SER A 343 -7.38 -0.38 11.04
C SER A 343 -7.53 0.80 12.01
N LEU A 344 -6.41 1.35 12.47
CA LEU A 344 -6.34 2.41 13.47
C LEU A 344 -5.17 3.35 13.16
N LEU A 345 -5.35 4.63 13.45
CA LEU A 345 -4.27 5.61 13.47
C LEU A 345 -3.83 5.84 14.94
N PRO A 346 -2.53 5.83 15.24
CA PRO A 346 -2.06 6.07 16.60
C PRO A 346 -2.30 7.54 17.02
N ASP A 347 -2.55 7.77 18.31
CA ASP A 347 -2.71 9.13 18.86
C ASP A 347 -1.47 10.01 18.60
N SER A 348 -0.30 9.41 18.39
CA SER A 348 0.94 10.10 18.05
C SER A 348 0.87 10.89 16.73
N ILE A 349 -0.11 10.65 15.86
CA ILE A 349 -0.33 11.43 14.62
C ILE A 349 -0.52 12.92 14.93
N GLY A 350 -1.14 13.25 16.06
CA GLY A 350 -1.33 14.63 16.50
C GLY A 350 -0.02 15.38 16.84
N SER A 351 1.10 14.67 16.96
CA SER A 351 2.42 15.30 17.18
C SER A 351 3.05 15.85 15.90
N LEU A 352 2.48 15.53 14.73
CA LEU A 352 2.95 16.01 13.42
C LEU A 352 2.48 17.46 13.17
N ALA A 353 3.04 18.40 13.93
CA ALA A 353 2.61 19.79 13.92
C ALA A 353 2.84 20.52 12.58
N SER A 354 3.80 20.07 11.77
CA SER A 354 4.09 20.64 10.44
C SER A 354 3.27 20.05 9.30
N LEU A 355 2.42 19.05 9.57
CA LEU A 355 1.67 18.34 8.54
C LEU A 355 0.70 19.26 7.81
N LYS A 356 0.76 19.27 6.48
CA LYS A 356 -0.07 20.09 5.58
C LYS A 356 -1.02 19.23 4.76
N SER A 357 -0.56 18.09 4.25
CA SER A 357 -1.38 17.16 3.47
C SER A 357 -1.30 15.77 4.09
N PHE A 358 -2.46 15.20 4.41
CA PHE A 358 -2.58 13.88 5.00
C PHE A 358 -3.59 13.03 4.22
N ASN A 359 -3.09 11.98 3.58
CA ASN A 359 -3.90 11.04 2.83
C ASN A 359 -3.88 9.65 3.49
N VAL A 360 -5.06 9.15 3.86
CA VAL A 360 -5.31 7.80 4.40
C VAL A 360 -6.41 7.06 3.64
N GLU A 361 -6.65 7.45 2.38
CA GLU A 361 -7.68 6.85 1.53
C GLU A 361 -7.51 5.33 1.37
N THR A 362 -8.60 4.60 1.16
CA THR A 362 -8.57 3.15 0.87
C THR A 362 -7.81 2.38 1.96
N ASN A 363 -8.30 2.49 3.18
CA ASN A 363 -7.83 1.74 4.36
C ASN A 363 -9.02 1.10 5.08
N GLU A 364 -8.81 0.57 6.28
CA GLU A 364 -9.85 -0.05 7.10
C GLU A 364 -10.08 0.73 8.40
N ILE A 365 -9.89 2.05 8.37
CA ILE A 365 -9.90 2.90 9.58
C ILE A 365 -11.34 3.09 10.07
N ASP A 366 -11.57 2.73 11.34
CA ASP A 366 -12.87 2.88 12.00
C ASP A 366 -13.07 4.29 12.59
N GLU A 367 -11.99 4.91 13.09
CA GLU A 367 -12.03 6.21 13.79
C GLU A 367 -10.75 7.03 13.52
N ILE A 368 -10.90 8.34 13.32
CA ILE A 368 -9.79 9.29 13.33
C ILE A 368 -9.52 9.72 14.79
N PRO A 369 -8.27 9.65 15.29
CA PRO A 369 -7.97 9.99 16.68
C PRO A 369 -8.22 11.47 16.96
N HIS A 370 -8.69 11.78 18.17
CA HIS A 370 -8.96 13.15 18.61
C HIS A 370 -7.70 14.03 18.58
N SER A 371 -6.51 13.42 18.64
CA SER A 371 -5.23 14.12 18.57
C SER A 371 -4.99 14.81 17.23
N ILE A 372 -5.72 14.47 16.15
CA ILE A 372 -5.62 15.13 14.83
C ILE A 372 -5.83 16.65 14.91
N GLY A 373 -6.61 17.13 15.88
CA GLY A 373 -6.82 18.56 16.11
C GLY A 373 -5.57 19.34 16.53
N HIS A 374 -4.47 18.65 16.89
CA HIS A 374 -3.17 19.28 17.17
C HIS A 374 -2.35 19.54 15.89
N CYS A 375 -2.72 18.97 14.75
CA CYS A 375 -2.09 19.26 13.46
C CYS A 375 -2.56 20.62 12.92
N THR A 376 -2.12 21.70 13.56
CA THR A 376 -2.62 23.07 13.32
C THR A 376 -2.28 23.64 11.94
N ASN A 377 -1.36 23.02 11.20
CA ASN A 377 -1.00 23.41 9.83
C ASN A 377 -1.68 22.58 8.74
N LEU A 378 -2.56 21.63 9.11
CA LEU A 378 -3.17 20.70 8.18
C LEU A 378 -4.15 21.43 7.25
N ARG A 379 -3.94 21.29 5.95
CA ARG A 379 -4.73 21.92 4.89
C ARG A 379 -5.59 20.91 4.15
N GLU A 380 -5.08 19.71 3.96
CA GLU A 380 -5.75 18.68 3.18
C GLU A 380 -5.85 17.40 4.02
N LEU A 381 -7.08 16.93 4.21
CA LEU A 381 -7.36 15.65 4.86
C LEU A 381 -8.22 14.80 3.93
N HIS A 382 -7.61 13.73 3.43
CA HIS A 382 -8.25 12.74 2.57
C HIS A 382 -8.37 11.41 3.33
N ALA A 383 -9.59 10.98 3.60
CA ALA A 383 -9.88 9.73 4.30
C ALA A 383 -11.01 8.94 3.63
N ASP A 384 -11.07 9.00 2.30
CA ASP A 384 -12.06 8.29 1.51
C ASP A 384 -11.89 6.77 1.60
N TYR A 385 -12.96 6.02 1.32
CA TYR A 385 -12.95 4.54 1.29
C TYR A 385 -12.37 3.94 2.58
N ASN A 386 -12.94 4.33 3.72
CA ASN A 386 -12.63 3.79 5.03
C ASN A 386 -13.93 3.28 5.71
N ARG A 387 -13.90 3.01 7.01
CA ARG A 387 -15.05 2.55 7.81
C ARG A 387 -15.44 3.57 8.89
N LEU A 388 -15.16 4.86 8.63
CA LEU A 388 -15.36 5.92 9.61
C LEU A 388 -16.83 6.06 9.99
N LYS A 389 -17.14 5.93 11.28
CA LYS A 389 -18.52 6.09 11.80
C LYS A 389 -18.88 7.53 12.14
N ALA A 390 -17.87 8.32 12.48
CA ALA A 390 -17.99 9.73 12.81
C ALA A 390 -16.62 10.41 12.64
N LEU A 391 -16.64 11.74 12.50
CA LEU A 391 -15.45 12.56 12.63
C LEU A 391 -15.38 13.14 14.05
N PRO A 392 -14.20 13.14 14.70
CA PRO A 392 -14.08 13.72 16.03
C PRO A 392 -14.28 15.24 15.97
N GLU A 393 -14.81 15.83 17.05
CA GLU A 393 -14.96 17.28 17.20
C GLU A 393 -13.62 18.05 17.07
N ALA A 394 -12.50 17.34 17.18
CA ALA A 394 -11.17 17.88 16.95
C ALA A 394 -10.91 18.27 15.48
N VAL A 395 -11.50 17.58 14.49
CA VAL A 395 -11.34 17.92 13.07
C VAL A 395 -11.88 19.32 12.79
N GLY A 396 -13.02 19.69 13.37
CA GLY A 396 -13.60 21.02 13.21
C GLY A 396 -12.76 22.14 13.84
N LYS A 397 -11.76 21.85 14.68
CA LYS A 397 -10.86 22.85 15.28
C LYS A 397 -9.67 23.23 14.39
N ILE A 398 -9.48 22.54 13.27
CA ILE A 398 -8.36 22.77 12.36
C ILE A 398 -8.70 23.94 11.43
N GLU A 399 -8.48 25.17 11.90
CA GLU A 399 -8.87 26.40 11.18
C GLU A 399 -8.18 26.58 9.81
N THR A 400 -7.05 25.89 9.60
CA THR A 400 -6.23 25.91 8.38
C THR A 400 -6.71 24.91 7.32
N LEU A 401 -7.68 24.05 7.64
CA LEU A 401 -8.15 23.01 6.73
C LEU A 401 -8.87 23.63 5.53
N GLU A 402 -8.38 23.33 4.33
CA GLU A 402 -8.90 23.81 3.04
C GLU A 402 -9.70 22.70 2.33
N ILE A 403 -9.30 21.44 2.45
CA ILE A 403 -9.93 20.29 1.80
C ILE A 403 -10.20 19.20 2.83
N LEU A 404 -11.46 18.77 2.92
CA LEU A 404 -11.89 17.62 3.71
C LEU A 404 -12.68 16.65 2.83
N SER A 405 -12.10 15.49 2.57
CA SER A 405 -12.74 14.40 1.83
C SER A 405 -12.84 13.14 2.68
N VAL A 406 -14.06 12.65 2.88
CA VAL A 406 -14.39 11.46 3.67
C VAL A 406 -15.43 10.59 2.96
N ARG A 407 -15.35 10.55 1.63
CA ARG A 407 -16.27 9.81 0.76
C ARG A 407 -16.22 8.31 1.01
N TYR A 408 -17.34 7.59 0.81
CA TYR A 408 -17.40 6.13 1.01
C TYR A 408 -16.96 5.72 2.42
N ASN A 409 -17.69 6.20 3.41
CA ASN A 409 -17.54 5.86 4.82
C ASN A 409 -18.91 5.56 5.43
N ASN A 410 -18.98 5.36 6.75
CA ASN A 410 -20.22 5.11 7.50
C ASN A 410 -20.60 6.30 8.39
N ILE A 411 -20.29 7.53 7.96
CA ILE A 411 -20.47 8.73 8.78
C ILE A 411 -21.95 9.08 8.88
N LYS A 412 -22.47 9.12 10.11
CA LYS A 412 -23.88 9.46 10.38
C LYS A 412 -24.13 10.94 10.60
N GLN A 413 -23.16 11.61 11.21
CA GLN A 413 -23.25 13.02 11.60
C GLN A 413 -21.89 13.69 11.46
N LEU A 414 -21.91 14.95 11.07
CA LEU A 414 -20.73 15.81 11.09
C LEU A 414 -20.56 16.47 12.47
N PRO A 415 -19.32 16.79 12.88
CA PRO A 415 -19.06 17.39 14.19
C PRO A 415 -19.70 18.78 14.30
N THR A 416 -20.07 19.17 15.51
CA THR A 416 -20.70 20.47 15.76
C THR A 416 -19.72 21.63 15.61
N THR A 417 -18.42 21.37 15.72
CA THR A 417 -17.31 22.33 15.55
C THR A 417 -16.98 22.68 14.10
N VAL A 418 -17.64 22.11 13.08
CA VAL A 418 -17.38 22.46 11.66
C VAL A 418 -17.54 23.95 11.34
N SER A 419 -18.24 24.72 12.19
CA SER A 419 -18.33 26.18 12.08
C SER A 419 -16.97 26.90 12.18
N SER A 420 -15.98 26.26 12.79
CA SER A 420 -14.64 26.83 12.99
C SER A 420 -13.72 26.63 11.78
N LEU A 421 -14.15 25.89 10.76
CA LEU A 421 -13.39 25.63 9.53
C LEU A 421 -13.48 26.81 8.55
N LEU A 422 -12.94 27.97 8.96
CA LEU A 422 -13.04 29.23 8.22
C LEU A 422 -12.27 29.23 6.89
N SER A 423 -11.32 28.32 6.70
CA SER A 423 -10.52 28.19 5.47
C SER A 423 -11.04 27.10 4.51
N LEU A 424 -12.09 26.37 4.88
CA LEU A 424 -12.54 25.20 4.13
C LEU A 424 -13.14 25.59 2.77
N ARG A 425 -12.55 25.06 1.70
CA ARG A 425 -12.93 25.31 0.31
C ARG A 425 -13.67 24.13 -0.30
N GLU A 426 -13.30 22.92 0.07
CA GLU A 426 -13.87 21.70 -0.49
C GLU A 426 -14.26 20.73 0.64
N LEU A 427 -15.52 20.30 0.62
CA LEU A 427 -16.06 19.30 1.51
C LEU A 427 -16.74 18.20 0.69
N ASP A 428 -16.19 16.98 0.73
CA ASP A 428 -16.84 15.79 0.17
C ASP A 428 -17.15 14.79 1.30
N VAL A 429 -18.45 14.61 1.56
CA VAL A 429 -19.00 13.63 2.51
C VAL A 429 -19.99 12.71 1.78
N SER A 430 -19.81 12.52 0.47
CA SER A 430 -20.69 11.66 -0.33
C SER A 430 -20.52 10.18 -0.02
N PHE A 431 -21.51 9.36 -0.37
CA PHE A 431 -21.49 7.92 -0.10
C PHE A 431 -21.27 7.62 1.40
N ASN A 432 -22.07 8.26 2.25
CA ASN A 432 -22.07 8.07 3.70
C ASN A 432 -23.48 7.72 4.21
N GLU A 433 -23.66 7.73 5.53
CA GLU A 433 -24.93 7.51 6.21
C GLU A 433 -25.47 8.81 6.84
N LEU A 434 -25.21 9.96 6.20
CA LEU A 434 -25.50 11.27 6.81
C LEU A 434 -27.01 11.51 6.94
N GLU A 435 -27.49 11.65 8.18
CA GLU A 435 -28.91 11.91 8.47
C GLU A 435 -29.28 13.39 8.28
N SER A 436 -28.34 14.29 8.60
CA SER A 436 -28.52 15.74 8.47
C SER A 436 -27.17 16.44 8.34
N VAL A 437 -27.19 17.58 7.64
CA VAL A 437 -26.07 18.52 7.61
C VAL A 437 -26.31 19.58 8.70
N PRO A 438 -25.36 19.83 9.62
CA PRO A 438 -25.56 20.79 10.70
C PRO A 438 -25.65 22.24 10.19
N GLU A 439 -26.55 23.04 10.75
CA GLU A 439 -26.70 24.48 10.42
C GLU A 439 -25.38 25.25 10.62
N ASN A 440 -24.56 24.82 11.57
CA ASN A 440 -23.27 25.43 11.87
C ASN A 440 -22.24 25.31 10.74
N LEU A 441 -22.40 24.35 9.82
CA LEU A 441 -21.54 24.25 8.63
C LEU A 441 -21.67 25.48 7.73
N CYS A 442 -22.83 26.14 7.76
CA CYS A 442 -23.10 27.33 6.96
C CYS A 442 -22.32 28.57 7.40
N PHE A 443 -21.51 28.49 8.47
CA PHE A 443 -20.54 29.52 8.86
C PHE A 443 -19.19 29.40 8.15
N ALA A 444 -18.92 28.28 7.47
CA ALA A 444 -17.73 28.10 6.63
C ALA A 444 -17.91 28.83 5.28
N THR A 445 -17.92 30.16 5.32
CA THR A 445 -18.28 31.01 4.15
C THR A 445 -17.25 30.97 3.01
N SER A 446 -16.09 30.37 3.23
CA SER A 446 -15.06 30.11 2.21
C SER A 446 -15.34 28.89 1.34
N LEU A 447 -16.37 28.11 1.65
CA LEU A 447 -16.69 26.86 0.93
C LEU A 447 -17.09 27.14 -0.51
N VAL A 448 -16.36 26.51 -1.44
CA VAL A 448 -16.53 26.62 -2.89
C VAL A 448 -17.23 25.38 -3.45
N LYS A 449 -16.89 24.21 -2.92
CA LYS A 449 -17.43 22.93 -3.35
C LYS A 449 -17.96 22.13 -2.17
N MET A 450 -19.19 21.65 -2.30
CA MET A 450 -19.84 20.83 -1.29
C MET A 450 -20.52 19.64 -1.96
N ASN A 451 -20.10 18.44 -1.57
CA ASN A 451 -20.69 17.20 -2.03
C ASN A 451 -21.25 16.43 -0.82
N VAL A 452 -22.58 16.33 -0.76
CA VAL A 452 -23.35 15.54 0.21
C VAL A 452 -24.25 14.52 -0.49
N GLY A 453 -23.91 14.17 -1.75
CA GLY A 453 -24.67 13.21 -2.54
C GLY A 453 -24.55 11.77 -2.03
N ASN A 454 -25.47 10.91 -2.44
CA ASN A 454 -25.45 9.48 -2.15
C ASN A 454 -25.38 9.17 -0.65
N ASN A 455 -26.17 9.85 0.20
CA ASN A 455 -26.26 9.51 1.61
C ASN A 455 -27.40 8.51 1.84
N PHE A 456 -27.04 7.25 2.10
CA PHE A 456 -27.97 6.11 2.19
C PHE A 456 -28.91 6.16 3.39
N ALA A 457 -28.64 7.04 4.36
CA ALA A 457 -29.56 7.33 5.47
C ALA A 457 -30.72 8.25 5.06
N ASP A 458 -30.92 8.48 3.76
CA ASP A 458 -32.04 9.21 3.19
C ASP A 458 -32.09 10.68 3.68
N LEU A 459 -31.00 11.44 3.48
CA LEU A 459 -30.91 12.86 3.85
C LEU A 459 -32.15 13.63 3.34
N ARG A 460 -32.93 14.21 4.27
CA ARG A 460 -34.28 14.74 3.98
C ARG A 460 -34.32 16.23 3.66
N SER A 461 -33.34 16.99 4.15
CA SER A 461 -33.32 18.44 4.04
C SER A 461 -31.91 18.99 4.16
N LEU A 462 -31.68 20.10 3.48
CA LEU A 462 -30.52 20.96 3.69
C LEU A 462 -30.75 21.92 4.87
N PRO A 463 -29.68 22.45 5.48
CA PRO A 463 -29.78 23.47 6.51
C PRO A 463 -30.46 24.73 5.97
N ARG A 464 -31.30 25.36 6.80
CA ARG A 464 -32.04 26.58 6.46
C ARG A 464 -31.12 27.76 6.18
N SER A 465 -29.88 27.68 6.64
CA SER A 465 -28.86 28.71 6.49
C SER A 465 -27.89 28.43 5.34
N ILE A 466 -28.16 27.45 4.46
CA ILE A 466 -27.26 27.09 3.34
C ILE A 466 -26.91 28.29 2.45
N GLY A 467 -27.81 29.28 2.39
CA GLY A 467 -27.60 30.53 1.64
C GLY A 467 -26.43 31.40 2.12
N ASN A 468 -25.94 31.17 3.34
CA ASN A 468 -24.76 31.89 3.89
C ASN A 468 -23.45 31.47 3.22
N LEU A 469 -23.43 30.35 2.48
CA LEU A 469 -22.27 29.90 1.72
C LEU A 469 -22.14 30.69 0.41
N GLU A 470 -21.87 31.99 0.52
CA GLU A 470 -21.86 32.94 -0.61
C GLU A 470 -20.80 32.61 -1.68
N MET A 471 -19.74 31.90 -1.30
CA MET A 471 -18.66 31.46 -2.18
C MET A 471 -18.94 30.14 -2.91
N LEU A 472 -20.06 29.48 -2.62
CA LEU A 472 -20.35 28.14 -3.14
C LEU A 472 -20.61 28.17 -4.65
N GLU A 473 -19.77 27.47 -5.40
CA GLU A 473 -19.85 27.32 -6.85
C GLU A 473 -20.40 25.97 -7.28
N GLU A 474 -20.10 24.91 -6.53
CA GLU A 474 -20.52 23.54 -6.83
C GLU A 474 -21.22 22.90 -5.62
N LEU A 475 -22.46 22.46 -5.83
CA LEU A 475 -23.25 21.73 -4.84
C LEU A 475 -23.79 20.43 -5.44
N ASP A 476 -23.37 19.31 -4.88
CA ASP A 476 -23.93 17.99 -5.19
C ASP A 476 -24.73 17.47 -4.00
N ILE A 477 -26.04 17.32 -4.21
CA ILE A 477 -27.00 16.75 -3.25
C ILE A 477 -27.72 15.54 -3.86
N SER A 478 -27.20 14.97 -4.95
CA SER A 478 -27.83 13.89 -5.71
C SER A 478 -28.05 12.63 -4.88
N ASN A 479 -29.02 11.81 -5.26
CA ASN A 479 -29.32 10.52 -4.66
C ASN A 479 -29.53 10.60 -3.14
N ASN A 480 -30.55 11.37 -2.74
CA ASN A 480 -30.98 11.62 -1.37
C ASN A 480 -32.53 11.69 -1.33
N GLN A 481 -33.13 12.05 -0.18
CA GLN A 481 -34.59 12.20 -0.04
C GLN A 481 -35.03 13.66 0.14
N ILE A 482 -34.31 14.61 -0.47
CA ILE A 482 -34.59 16.04 -0.33
C ILE A 482 -35.83 16.39 -1.16
N ARG A 483 -36.85 16.92 -0.48
CA ARG A 483 -38.11 17.36 -1.12
C ARG A 483 -38.17 18.85 -1.41
N PHE A 484 -37.56 19.65 -0.54
CA PHE A 484 -37.63 21.11 -0.60
C PHE A 484 -36.24 21.70 -0.41
N LEU A 485 -35.89 22.65 -1.27
CA LEU A 485 -34.76 23.54 -1.01
C LEU A 485 -35.20 24.68 -0.06
N PRO A 486 -34.35 25.10 0.90
CA PRO A 486 -34.68 26.16 1.85
C PRO A 486 -34.78 27.54 1.18
N ASP A 487 -35.55 28.46 1.77
CA ASP A 487 -35.75 29.81 1.22
C ASP A 487 -34.42 30.61 1.08
N SER A 488 -33.43 30.32 1.92
CA SER A 488 -32.08 30.92 1.83
C SER A 488 -31.34 30.55 0.55
N PHE A 489 -31.73 29.48 -0.15
CA PHE A 489 -31.07 28.99 -1.36
C PHE A 489 -30.99 30.08 -2.46
N ARG A 490 -31.90 31.06 -2.42
CA ARG A 490 -31.87 32.26 -3.27
C ARG A 490 -30.58 33.11 -3.15
N MET A 491 -29.84 32.96 -2.05
CA MET A 491 -28.63 33.74 -1.77
C MET A 491 -27.37 33.17 -2.44
N LEU A 492 -27.44 31.94 -2.96
CA LEU A 492 -26.32 31.24 -3.62
C LEU A 492 -26.06 31.77 -5.05
N THR A 493 -25.75 33.06 -5.17
CA THR A 493 -25.60 33.75 -6.45
C THR A 493 -24.42 33.26 -7.28
N ARG A 494 -23.39 32.70 -6.65
CA ARG A 494 -22.20 32.13 -7.31
C ARG A 494 -22.35 30.68 -7.71
N LEU A 495 -23.48 30.03 -7.43
CA LEU A 495 -23.67 28.62 -7.73
C LEU A 495 -23.73 28.37 -9.24
N ARG A 496 -22.82 27.53 -9.74
CA ARG A 496 -22.67 27.22 -11.16
C ARG A 496 -23.09 25.79 -11.46
N VAL A 497 -22.67 24.86 -10.60
CA VAL A 497 -22.97 23.44 -10.72
C VAL A 497 -23.88 23.04 -9.58
N LEU A 498 -25.06 22.51 -9.94
CA LEU A 498 -26.02 22.01 -8.98
C LEU A 498 -26.48 20.63 -9.46
N ARG A 499 -26.16 19.59 -8.69
CA ARG A 499 -26.59 18.21 -8.95
C ARG A 499 -27.65 17.82 -7.92
N VAL A 500 -28.87 17.57 -8.39
CA VAL A 500 -30.03 17.23 -7.56
C VAL A 500 -30.76 15.97 -8.03
N GLU A 501 -30.11 15.23 -8.92
CA GLU A 501 -30.64 14.00 -9.51
C GLU A 501 -31.03 13.00 -8.41
N GLU A 502 -31.98 12.11 -8.71
CA GLU A 502 -32.42 11.06 -7.79
C GLU A 502 -32.88 11.60 -6.41
N ASN A 503 -33.53 12.78 -6.39
CA ASN A 503 -34.26 13.29 -5.24
C ASN A 503 -35.77 13.44 -5.55
N PRO A 504 -36.65 13.24 -4.55
CA PRO A 504 -38.09 13.50 -4.68
C PRO A 504 -38.41 15.00 -4.56
N LEU A 505 -37.70 15.87 -5.31
CA LEU A 505 -37.88 17.31 -5.25
C LEU A 505 -39.29 17.74 -5.70
N GLU A 506 -40.01 18.39 -4.78
CA GLU A 506 -41.28 19.06 -5.03
C GLU A 506 -41.05 20.55 -5.35
N VAL A 507 -40.08 21.18 -4.66
CA VAL A 507 -39.70 22.59 -4.85
C VAL A 507 -38.16 22.71 -4.84
N PRO A 508 -37.53 23.12 -5.94
CA PRO A 508 -38.09 23.51 -7.23
C PRO A 508 -38.64 22.31 -8.02
N PRO A 509 -39.63 22.52 -8.91
CA PRO A 509 -40.06 21.49 -9.86
C PRO A 509 -38.90 20.96 -10.72
N ARG A 510 -38.92 19.67 -11.05
CA ARG A 510 -37.85 18.97 -11.80
C ARG A 510 -37.41 19.70 -13.08
N HIS A 511 -38.35 20.14 -13.90
CA HIS A 511 -38.05 20.87 -15.15
C HIS A 511 -37.30 22.20 -14.94
N ILE A 512 -37.30 22.77 -13.73
CA ILE A 512 -36.50 23.94 -13.36
C ILE A 512 -35.12 23.49 -12.88
N ALA A 513 -35.06 22.42 -12.07
CA ALA A 513 -33.80 21.81 -11.67
C ALA A 513 -32.93 21.41 -12.89
N ASP A 514 -33.55 20.83 -13.93
CA ASP A 514 -32.87 20.41 -15.16
C ASP A 514 -32.31 21.57 -15.98
N LYS A 515 -32.79 22.81 -15.77
CA LYS A 515 -32.24 24.02 -16.42
C LYS A 515 -30.95 24.52 -15.78
N GLY A 516 -30.54 23.94 -14.65
CA GLY A 516 -29.28 24.22 -13.97
C GLY A 516 -29.39 25.18 -12.78
N ALA A 517 -28.25 25.39 -12.11
CA ALA A 517 -28.14 26.07 -10.82
C ALA A 517 -28.79 27.46 -10.79
N GLN A 518 -28.48 28.31 -11.78
CA GLN A 518 -28.95 29.70 -11.80
C GLN A 518 -30.48 29.80 -11.98
N ALA A 519 -31.08 28.89 -12.76
CA ALA A 519 -32.53 28.84 -12.91
C ALA A 519 -33.23 28.48 -11.59
N VAL A 520 -32.64 27.56 -10.81
CA VAL A 520 -33.12 27.19 -9.48
C VAL A 520 -33.01 28.37 -8.50
N VAL A 521 -31.87 29.04 -8.45
CA VAL A 521 -31.65 30.20 -7.57
C VAL A 521 -32.66 31.32 -7.89
N GLN A 522 -32.86 31.63 -9.16
CA GLN A 522 -33.84 32.63 -9.60
C GLN A 522 -35.28 32.23 -9.24
N TYR A 523 -35.65 30.97 -9.46
CA TYR A 523 -36.98 30.47 -9.07
C TYR A 523 -37.21 30.58 -7.56
N MET A 524 -36.22 30.23 -6.74
CA MET A 524 -36.31 30.36 -5.29
C MET A 524 -36.44 31.83 -4.87
N ALA A 525 -35.72 32.75 -5.52
CA ALA A 525 -35.85 34.19 -5.26
C ALA A 525 -37.28 34.70 -5.53
N GLU A 526 -37.86 34.36 -6.68
CA GLU A 526 -39.24 34.73 -7.03
C GLU A 526 -40.28 34.12 -6.09
N LEU A 527 -40.06 32.86 -5.66
CA LEU A 527 -40.96 32.15 -4.77
C LEU A 527 -41.03 32.82 -3.39
N VAL A 528 -39.87 33.24 -2.86
CA VAL A 528 -39.78 33.99 -1.59
C VAL A 528 -40.43 35.36 -1.73
N GLU A 529 -40.16 36.11 -2.81
CA GLU A 529 -40.77 37.41 -3.06
C GLU A 529 -42.31 37.31 -3.14
N LYS A 530 -42.85 36.31 -3.86
CA LYS A 530 -44.30 36.06 -3.95
C LYS A 530 -44.92 35.69 -2.60
N ARG A 531 -44.16 35.05 -1.69
CA ARG A 531 -44.63 34.76 -0.32
C ARG A 531 -44.61 36.02 0.55
N GLU A 532 -43.54 36.82 0.50
CA GLU A 532 -43.43 38.07 1.27
C GLU A 532 -44.50 39.09 0.87
N VAL A 533 -44.82 39.20 -0.43
CA VAL A 533 -45.90 40.06 -0.93
C VAL A 533 -47.28 39.61 -0.45
N LYS A 534 -47.50 38.30 -0.22
CA LYS A 534 -48.75 37.76 0.33
C LYS A 534 -48.90 37.93 1.86
N VAL A 535 -47.80 38.15 2.58
CA VAL A 535 -47.77 38.21 4.07
C VAL A 535 -47.91 39.64 4.61
N GLN A 536 -47.96 40.69 3.77
CA GLN A 536 -48.29 42.04 4.25
C GLN A 536 -49.73 42.10 4.81
N PRO A 537 -49.93 42.50 6.08
CA PRO A 537 -51.25 42.46 6.70
C PRO A 537 -52.18 43.56 6.18
N THR A 538 -53.42 43.16 5.91
CA THR A 538 -54.58 44.04 5.79
C THR A 538 -54.59 45.08 6.90
N LYS A 539 -54.63 46.37 6.50
CA LYS A 539 -54.75 47.54 7.36
C LYS A 539 -55.71 47.28 8.54
N GLN A 540 -55.21 47.43 9.76
CA GLN A 540 -56.06 47.51 10.96
C GLN A 540 -57.14 48.58 10.73
N LYS A 541 -58.41 48.17 10.67
CA LYS A 541 -59.53 49.09 10.85
C LYS A 541 -59.42 49.62 12.28
N LYS A 542 -59.15 50.92 12.42
CA LYS A 542 -59.21 51.63 13.70
C LYS A 542 -60.59 51.43 14.31
N SER A 543 -60.66 50.71 15.42
CA SER A 543 -61.86 50.59 16.24
C SER A 543 -62.06 51.87 17.05
N TRP A 544 -63.29 52.35 17.05
CA TRP A 544 -63.76 53.64 17.54
C TRP A 544 -64.10 53.59 19.04
N ALA A 545 -63.18 53.12 19.88
CA ALA A 545 -63.43 52.97 21.32
C ALA A 545 -62.16 53.19 22.17
N GLN A 546 -61.67 54.43 22.20
CA GLN A 546 -60.83 54.91 23.31
C GLN A 546 -60.74 56.44 23.29
N ILE A 547 -61.88 57.09 23.55
CA ILE A 547 -61.96 58.45 24.05
C ILE A 547 -62.79 58.36 25.33
N CYS A 548 -62.34 59.06 26.38
CA CYS A 548 -62.83 59.10 27.76
C CYS A 548 -62.13 58.10 28.69
N PHE A 549 -61.05 58.53 29.34
CA PHE A 549 -61.08 58.91 30.77
C PHE A 549 -59.79 59.66 31.14
N PHE A 550 -59.97 60.90 31.59
CA PHE A 550 -58.97 61.72 32.26
C PHE A 550 -58.69 61.17 33.68
N SER A 551 -57.44 61.26 34.15
CA SER A 551 -57.04 62.13 35.28
C SER A 551 -55.79 61.62 36.02
N ARG A 552 -54.74 62.48 36.05
CA ARG A 552 -53.78 62.83 37.13
C ARG A 552 -53.26 61.68 38.06
N SER A 553 -51.99 61.58 38.46
CA SER A 553 -51.03 62.62 38.86
C SER A 553 -49.65 62.01 39.22
N ASN A 554 -48.59 62.79 38.99
CA ASN A 554 -47.39 62.99 39.83
C ASN A 554 -46.29 61.92 40.07
N LYS A 555 -45.07 62.32 39.65
CA LYS A 555 -43.80 62.39 40.43
C LYS A 555 -43.19 61.10 41.02
N ARG A 556 -42.01 60.68 40.53
CA ARG A 556 -40.66 60.98 41.11
C ARG A 556 -39.52 60.10 40.53
N LYS A 557 -38.41 60.79 40.20
CA LYS A 557 -36.96 60.49 40.42
C LYS A 557 -36.30 59.17 39.94
N ARG A 558 -35.48 59.32 38.90
CA ARG A 558 -33.99 59.27 38.83
C ARG A 558 -33.17 58.38 39.79
N ASP A 559 -32.22 57.69 39.13
CA ASP A 559 -30.84 57.26 39.49
C ASP A 559 -30.60 56.12 40.50
N GLY A 560 -30.09 55.01 39.95
CA GLY A 560 -28.68 54.58 40.07
C GLY A 560 -28.13 54.24 41.46
N ALA A 561 -27.70 52.99 41.65
CA ALA A 561 -26.32 52.65 42.04
C ALA A 561 -26.14 51.14 42.28
N ASP A 562 -24.98 50.70 41.83
CA ASP A 562 -24.27 49.45 42.05
C ASP A 562 -24.35 48.87 43.47
N TYR A 563 -24.33 47.53 43.55
CA TYR A 563 -23.63 46.83 44.63
C TYR A 563 -22.89 45.62 44.07
N VAL A 564 -21.58 45.60 44.31
CA VAL A 564 -20.62 44.54 44.03
C VAL A 564 -20.31 43.79 45.33
N LYS A 565 -20.17 42.46 45.21
CA LYS A 565 -19.46 41.47 46.05
C LYS A 565 -20.03 41.08 47.42
N ALA A 566 -20.26 39.77 47.58
CA ALA A 566 -19.29 38.90 48.26
C ALA A 566 -19.14 37.60 47.47
#